data_AF-B9XBF3-F1
#
_entry.id   AF-B9XBF3-F1
#
_cell.length_a   1.000
_cell.length_b   1.000
_cell.length_c   1.000
_cell.angle_alpha   90.00
_cell.angle_beta   90.00
_cell.angle_gamma   90.00
#
_symmetry.space_group_name_H-M   'P 1'
#
loop_
_entity.id
_entity.type
_entity.pdbx_description
1 polymer ?
#
loop_
_entity_poly.entity_id
_entity_poly.type
_entity_poly.pdbx_seq_one_letter_code
_entity_poly.pdbx_strand_id
1 'polypeptide(L)'
;MKTETCLPKRAEFYRRQPENHILVQNNKDDVLIRATHDNFSDQRKAAFIRELAAEGFIPDHYQWFSDPDASNYLGIRWVVDSSWLQINNQIARKGEMLCGRALMVAAVLWVILVALVLMSVG
;
A
#
# COMPACT_ATOMS: atom_id res chain seq x y z
N MET A 1 15.58 -3.00 -34.00
CA MET A 1 15.19 -1.66 -33.49
C MET A 1 15.11 -1.78 -31.98
N LYS A 2 16.06 -1.19 -31.24
CA LYS A 2 15.96 -1.08 -29.78
C LYS A 2 15.06 0.11 -29.51
N THR A 3 13.83 -0.13 -29.07
CA THR A 3 13.01 0.91 -28.49
C THR A 3 13.70 1.36 -27.22
N GLU A 4 14.41 2.49 -27.30
CA GLU A 4 14.72 3.28 -26.11
C GLU A 4 13.40 3.86 -25.62
N THR A 5 12.62 3.02 -24.96
CA THR A 5 11.40 3.42 -24.27
C THR A 5 11.86 4.39 -23.19
N CYS A 6 11.49 5.67 -23.30
CA CYS A 6 11.75 6.67 -22.27
C CYS A 6 11.14 6.19 -20.96
N LEU A 7 11.95 5.53 -20.12
CA LEU A 7 11.49 4.97 -18.86
C LEU A 7 10.89 6.10 -18.01
N PRO A 8 9.67 5.93 -17.47
CA PRO A 8 9.06 6.93 -16.63
C PRO A 8 9.91 7.12 -15.38
N LYS A 9 10.28 8.36 -15.06
CA LYS A 9 11.06 8.67 -13.83
C LYS A 9 10.34 8.20 -12.57
N ARG A 10 9.00 8.23 -12.59
CA ARG A 10 8.14 7.90 -11.47
C ARG A 10 6.85 7.27 -11.98
N ALA A 11 6.44 6.15 -11.39
CA ALA A 11 5.18 5.49 -11.65
C ALA A 11 4.54 5.04 -10.34
N GLU A 12 3.22 5.20 -10.23
CA GLU A 12 2.44 4.87 -9.03
C GLU A 12 1.43 3.78 -9.36
N PHE A 13 1.37 2.78 -8.49
CA PHE A 13 0.54 1.59 -8.66
C PHE A 13 -0.29 1.35 -7.41
N TYR A 14 -1.52 0.89 -7.62
CA TYR A 14 -2.39 0.41 -6.55
C TYR A 14 -2.71 -1.06 -6.80
N ARG A 15 -2.36 -1.93 -5.85
CA ARG A 15 -2.73 -3.35 -5.90
C ARG A 15 -3.75 -3.63 -4.80
N ARG A 16 -4.81 -4.39 -5.13
CA ARG A 16 -5.87 -4.77 -4.17
C ARG A 16 -5.58 -6.06 -3.41
N GLN A 17 -4.73 -6.94 -3.93
CA GLN A 17 -4.46 -8.26 -3.36
C GLN A 17 -2.96 -8.58 -3.43
N PRO A 18 -2.21 -8.40 -2.32
CA PRO A 18 -2.63 -7.73 -1.09
C PRO A 18 -2.81 -6.22 -1.31
N GLU A 19 -3.62 -5.56 -0.49
CA GLU A 19 -3.81 -4.11 -0.57
C GLU A 19 -2.48 -3.40 -0.32
N ASN A 20 -1.99 -2.67 -1.33
CA ASN A 20 -0.72 -1.98 -1.23
C ASN A 20 -0.65 -0.86 -2.28
N HIS A 21 -0.10 0.27 -1.87
CA HIS A 21 0.27 1.33 -2.79
C HIS A 21 1.77 1.25 -3.02
N ILE A 22 2.16 1.22 -4.28
CA ILE A 22 3.54 1.02 -4.68
C ILE A 22 3.98 2.20 -5.54
N LEU A 23 5.11 2.78 -5.19
CA LEU A 23 5.77 3.85 -5.93
C LEU A 23 7.06 3.31 -6.52
N VAL A 24 7.17 3.35 -7.85
CA VAL A 24 8.38 2.98 -8.58
C VAL A 24 9.07 4.25 -9.03
N GLN A 25 10.35 4.38 -8.71
CA GLN A 25 11.21 5.48 -9.12
C GLN A 25 12.40 4.91 -9.88
N ASN A 26 12.56 5.34 -11.12
CA ASN A 26 13.73 5.03 -11.92
C ASN A 26 14.74 6.18 -11.76
N ASN A 27 15.86 5.89 -11.11
CA ASN A 27 17.03 6.74 -11.15
C ASN A 27 17.94 6.29 -12.31
N LYS A 28 19.09 6.94 -12.47
CA LYS A 28 20.03 6.61 -13.56
C LYS A 28 20.59 5.20 -13.45
N ASP A 29 20.90 4.76 -12.23
CA ASP A 29 21.64 3.52 -11.97
C ASP A 29 20.86 2.53 -11.10
N ASP A 30 19.77 2.98 -10.46
CA ASP A 30 18.96 2.16 -9.57
C ASP A 30 17.45 2.37 -9.73
N VAL A 31 16.69 1.34 -9.38
CA VAL A 31 15.22 1.35 -9.34
C VAL A 31 14.81 1.26 -7.88
N LEU A 32 14.16 2.30 -7.37
CA LEU A 32 13.62 2.32 -6.03
C LEU A 32 12.12 2.00 -6.06
N ILE A 33 11.74 0.89 -5.44
CA ILE A 33 10.36 0.46 -5.28
C ILE A 33 9.96 0.67 -3.82
N ARG A 34 9.01 1.57 -3.57
CA ARG A 34 8.47 1.83 -2.23
C ARG A 34 7.08 1.23 -2.11
N ALA A 35 6.86 0.38 -1.11
CA ALA A 35 5.56 -0.17 -0.79
C ALA A 35 5.05 0.41 0.54
N THR A 36 3.74 0.58 0.70
CA THR A 36 3.17 1.04 1.98
C THR A 36 3.17 -0.02 3.06
N HIS A 37 3.04 -1.29 2.67
CA HIS A 37 2.96 -2.43 3.57
C HIS A 37 3.95 -3.52 3.17
N ASP A 38 4.47 -4.25 4.16
CA ASP A 38 5.30 -5.44 3.94
C ASP A 38 4.47 -6.72 3.83
N ASN A 39 3.47 -6.71 2.93
CA ASN A 39 2.54 -7.83 2.74
C ASN A 39 2.81 -8.61 1.45
N PHE A 40 3.88 -8.26 0.73
CA PHE A 40 4.33 -9.00 -0.44
C PHE A 40 5.28 -10.11 -0.01
N SER A 41 4.94 -11.35 -0.36
CA SER A 41 5.93 -12.42 -0.35
C SER A 41 7.01 -12.15 -1.38
N ASP A 42 8.19 -12.71 -1.15
CA ASP A 42 9.36 -12.59 -2.01
C ASP A 42 9.05 -13.01 -3.45
N GLN A 43 8.32 -14.11 -3.63
CA GLN A 43 7.84 -14.55 -4.95
C GLN A 43 6.94 -13.51 -5.63
N ARG A 44 6.08 -12.81 -4.88
CA ARG A 44 5.22 -11.75 -5.41
C ARG A 44 6.01 -10.50 -5.77
N LYS A 45 7.06 -10.16 -5.00
CA LYS A 45 7.99 -9.06 -5.33
C LYS A 45 8.68 -9.35 -6.66
N ALA A 46 9.26 -10.55 -6.83
CA ALA A 46 9.91 -10.94 -8.07
C ALA A 46 8.95 -10.99 -9.27
N ALA A 47 7.73 -11.51 -9.09
CA ALA A 47 6.72 -11.48 -10.14
C ALA A 47 6.34 -10.05 -10.56
N PHE A 48 6.17 -9.15 -9.58
CA PHE A 48 5.83 -7.75 -9.85
C PHE A 48 6.97 -7.00 -10.56
N ILE A 49 8.22 -7.25 -10.19
CA ILE A 49 9.39 -6.67 -10.90
C ILE A 49 9.40 -7.09 -12.37
N ARG A 50 9.16 -8.38 -12.66
CA ARG A 50 9.09 -8.86 -14.04
C ARG A 50 7.93 -8.26 -14.84
N GLU A 51 6.79 -8.07 -14.19
CA GLU A 51 5.61 -7.38 -14.76
C GLU A 51 5.95 -5.93 -15.12
N LEU A 52 6.57 -5.18 -14.21
CA LEU A 52 7.03 -3.81 -14.46
C LEU A 52 8.03 -3.73 -15.63
N ALA A 53 8.95 -4.70 -15.74
CA ALA A 53 9.92 -4.75 -16.83
C ALA A 53 9.22 -5.05 -18.16
N ALA A 54 8.30 -6.01 -18.18
CA ALA A 54 7.54 -6.37 -19.37
C ALA A 54 6.63 -5.22 -19.87
N GLU A 55 6.12 -4.40 -18.96
CA GLU A 55 5.31 -3.21 -19.28
C GLU A 55 6.16 -1.98 -19.62
N GLY A 56 7.49 -2.04 -19.45
CA GLY A 56 8.41 -0.92 -19.75
C GLY A 56 8.41 0.17 -18.67
N PHE A 57 7.98 -0.15 -17.45
CA PHE A 57 8.08 0.76 -16.30
C PHE A 57 9.46 0.75 -15.64
N ILE A 58 10.24 -0.31 -15.83
CA ILE A 58 11.64 -0.43 -15.38
C ILE A 58 12.46 -1.05 -16.52
N PRO A 59 13.80 -1.02 -16.46
CA PRO A 59 14.64 -1.62 -17.50
C PRO A 59 14.32 -3.09 -17.80
N ASP A 60 14.30 -3.43 -19.10
CA ASP A 60 13.92 -4.76 -19.59
C ASP A 60 14.80 -5.91 -19.06
N HIS A 61 16.04 -5.64 -18.63
CA HIS A 61 16.92 -6.68 -18.08
C HIS A 61 16.36 -7.31 -16.80
N TYR A 62 15.41 -6.65 -16.13
CA TYR A 62 14.72 -7.18 -14.97
C TYR A 62 13.58 -8.16 -15.30
N GLN A 63 13.27 -8.40 -16.59
CA GLN A 63 12.25 -9.39 -16.98
C GLN A 63 12.60 -10.83 -16.54
N TRP A 64 13.88 -11.10 -16.30
CA TRP A 64 14.40 -12.40 -15.84
C TRP A 64 14.67 -12.43 -14.33
N PHE A 65 14.24 -11.40 -13.61
CA PHE A 65 14.46 -11.28 -12.17
C PHE A 65 13.78 -12.42 -11.40
N SER A 66 14.59 -13.21 -10.69
CA SER A 66 14.16 -14.45 -10.02
C SER A 66 14.39 -14.44 -8.52
N ASP A 67 15.28 -13.56 -8.03
CA ASP A 67 15.71 -13.54 -6.63
C ASP A 67 15.51 -12.15 -6.00
N PRO A 68 14.51 -11.97 -5.12
CA PRO A 68 14.25 -10.72 -4.42
C PRO A 68 15.28 -10.39 -3.33
N ASP A 69 16.05 -11.35 -2.81
CA ASP A 69 17.17 -11.08 -1.89
C ASP A 69 18.39 -10.53 -2.65
N ALA A 70 18.51 -10.88 -3.94
CA ALA A 70 19.50 -10.29 -4.85
C ALA A 70 19.15 -8.86 -5.30
N SER A 71 17.98 -8.33 -4.91
CA SER A 71 17.52 -6.97 -5.30
C SER A 71 18.58 -5.90 -5.01
N ASN A 72 19.19 -5.94 -3.83
CA ASN A 72 20.25 -5.00 -3.43
C ASN A 72 21.49 -5.04 -4.34
N TYR A 73 21.80 -6.17 -4.96
CA TYR A 73 22.96 -6.33 -5.86
C TYR A 73 22.64 -5.99 -7.31
N LEU A 74 21.38 -6.13 -7.71
CA LEU A 74 20.91 -5.90 -9.07
C LEU A 74 20.49 -4.44 -9.32
N GLY A 75 20.64 -3.55 -8.34
CA GLY A 75 20.23 -2.15 -8.46
C GLY A 75 18.73 -1.92 -8.22
N ILE A 76 18.02 -2.90 -7.65
CA ILE A 76 16.62 -2.72 -7.22
C ILE A 76 16.58 -2.58 -5.71
N ARG A 77 16.06 -1.47 -5.21
CA ARG A 77 15.86 -1.29 -3.77
C ARG A 77 14.38 -1.38 -3.46
N TRP A 78 13.97 -2.41 -2.71
CA TRP A 78 12.62 -2.50 -2.17
C TRP A 78 12.60 -1.92 -0.76
N VAL A 79 11.76 -0.91 -0.52
CA VAL A 79 11.64 -0.26 0.78
C VAL A 79 10.17 -0.20 1.19
N VAL A 80 9.90 -0.49 2.47
CA VAL A 80 8.58 -0.27 3.06
C VAL A 80 8.56 1.14 3.62
N ASP A 81 7.90 2.05 2.90
CA ASP A 81 7.85 3.46 3.23
C ASP A 81 6.50 4.02 2.79
N SER A 82 5.75 4.56 3.75
CA SER A 82 4.47 5.23 3.53
C SER A 82 4.59 6.76 3.54
N SER A 83 5.77 7.33 3.78
CA SER A 83 5.97 8.78 3.89
C SER A 83 5.70 9.55 2.59
N TRP A 84 5.84 8.89 1.43
CA TRP A 84 5.55 9.48 0.13
C TRP A 84 4.05 9.59 -0.14
N LEU A 85 3.26 8.78 0.55
CA LEU A 85 1.82 8.80 0.47
C LEU A 85 1.37 9.93 1.39
N GLN A 86 1.03 11.06 0.77
CA GLN A 86 0.15 12.05 1.39
C GLN A 86 -1.24 11.42 1.51
N ILE A 87 -1.36 10.32 2.25
CA ILE A 87 -2.64 9.86 2.78
C ILE A 87 -3.12 11.08 3.53
N ASN A 88 -4.17 11.67 2.97
CA ASN A 88 -4.86 12.77 3.56
C ASN A 88 -5.24 12.31 4.98
N ASN A 89 -4.44 12.65 5.98
CA ASN A 89 -4.65 12.30 7.39
C ASN A 89 -6.05 12.74 7.88
N GLN A 90 -6.74 13.57 7.10
CA GLN A 90 -8.14 13.92 7.31
C GLN A 90 -9.11 12.77 7.06
N ILE A 91 -8.84 11.81 6.15
CA ILE A 91 -9.74 10.68 5.90
C ILE A 91 -9.61 9.64 7.02
N ALA A 92 -8.37 9.32 7.43
CA ALA A 92 -8.12 8.43 8.56
C ALA A 92 -8.71 9.01 9.87
N ARG A 93 -8.49 10.30 10.16
CA ARG A 93 -9.08 10.96 11.33
C ARG A 93 -10.61 11.05 11.29
N LYS A 94 -11.21 11.25 10.11
CA LYS A 94 -12.68 11.30 9.96
C LYS A 94 -13.31 9.94 10.28
N GLY A 95 -12.66 8.84 9.92
CA GLY A 95 -13.12 7.48 10.27
C GLY A 95 -13.17 7.25 11.79
N GLU A 96 -12.14 7.67 12.52
CA GLU A 96 -12.07 7.54 13.98
C GLU A 96 -13.17 8.34 14.70
N MET A 97 -13.47 9.56 14.23
CA MET A 97 -14.52 10.39 14.82
C MET A 97 -15.92 9.82 14.59
N LEU A 98 -16.17 9.19 13.44
CA LEU A 98 -17.45 8.54 13.14
C LEU A 98 -17.67 7.31 14.02
N CYS A 99 -16.65 6.45 14.16
CA CYS A 99 -16.71 5.28 15.04
C CYS A 99 -16.91 5.67 16.51
N GLY A 100 -16.20 6.69 16.99
CA GLY A 100 -16.35 7.17 18.37
C GLY A 100 -17.76 7.72 18.67
N ARG A 101 -18.37 8.45 17.73
CA ARG A 101 -19.75 8.94 17.88
C ARG A 101 -20.77 7.81 17.88
N ALA A 102 -20.63 6.83 16.98
CA ALA A 102 -21.53 5.68 16.94
C ALA A 102 -21.49 4.87 18.25
N LEU A 103 -20.29 4.65 18.81
CA LEU A 103 -20.13 3.99 20.11
C LEU A 103 -20.77 4.79 21.25
N MET A 104 -20.64 6.12 21.24
CA MET A 104 -21.30 6.96 22.24
C MET A 104 -22.82 6.87 22.18
N VAL A 105 -23.41 6.95 20.97
CA VAL A 105 -24.87 6.82 20.79
C VAL A 105 -25.34 5.43 21.22
N ALA A 106 -24.62 4.38 20.85
CA ALA A 106 -24.93 3.02 21.27
C ALA A 106 -24.87 2.86 22.80
N ALA A 107 -23.86 3.43 23.46
CA ALA A 107 -23.73 3.38 24.92
C ALA A 107 -24.87 4.14 25.63
N VAL A 108 -25.21 5.35 25.17
CA VAL A 108 -26.34 6.12 25.74
C VAL A 108 -27.66 5.38 25.55
N LEU A 109 -27.90 4.83 24.36
CA LEU A 109 -29.12 4.09 24.05
C LEU A 109 -29.22 2.82 24.92
N TRP A 110 -28.09 2.13 25.15
CA TRP A 110 -28.02 0.99 26.05
C TRP A 110 -28.38 1.37 27.50
N VAL A 111 -27.83 2.47 28.02
CA VAL A 111 -28.14 2.95 29.38
C VAL A 111 -29.62 3.32 29.52
N ILE A 112 -30.21 3.97 28.51
CA ILE A 112 -31.64 4.32 28.50
C ILE A 112 -32.51 3.06 28.52
N LEU A 113 -32.18 2.05 27.72
CA LEU A 113 -32.91 0.79 27.70
C LEU A 113 -32.86 0.07 29.05
N VAL A 114 -31.68 0.01 29.68
CA VAL A 114 -31.53 -0.60 31.01
C VAL A 114 -32.36 0.15 32.05
N ALA A 115 -32.35 1.48 32.03
CA ALA A 115 -33.14 2.30 32.94
C ALA A 115 -34.65 2.07 32.75
N LEU A 116 -35.14 2.01 31.51
CA LEU A 116 -36.55 1.72 31.21
C LEU A 116 -36.96 0.33 31.71
N VAL A 117 -36.12 -0.69 31.49
CA VAL A 117 -36.39 -2.05 31.98
C VAL A 117 -36.48 -2.06 33.50
N LEU A 118 -35.54 -1.43 34.20
CA LEU A 118 -35.55 -1.32 35.65
C LEU A 118 -36.81 -0.61 36.18
N MET A 119 -37.26 0.45 35.50
CA MET A 119 -38.49 1.16 35.86
C MET A 119 -39.77 0.37 35.53
N SER A 120 -39.71 -0.57 34.58
CA SER A 120 -40.86 -1.40 34.22
C SER A 120 -41.02 -2.64 35.12
N VAL A 121 -39.96 -3.03 35.82
CA VAL A 121 -39.90 -4.23 36.68
C VAL A 121 -40.13 -3.90 38.16
N GLY A 122 -40.05 -2.63 38.56
CA GLY A 122 -40.37 -2.16 39.93
C GLY A 122 -41.76 -1.55 40.01
#